data_AF-A0A9E2QNA6-F1
#
_entry.id   AF-A0A9E2QNA6-F1
#
_cell.length_a   1.000
_cell.length_b   1.000
_cell.length_c   1.000
_cell.angle_alpha   90.00
_cell.angle_beta   90.00
_cell.angle_gamma   90.00
#
_symmetry.space_group_name_H-M   'P 1'
#
loop_
_entity.id
_entity.type
_entity.pdbx_description
1 polymer ?
#
loop_
_entity_poly.entity_id
_entity_poly.type
_entity_poly.pdbx_seq_one_letter_code
_entity_poly.pdbx_strand_id
1 'polypeptide(L)'
;MIQIRDQLNREVVLEHYPSRIISLVPSLTELLVDLGLADKIVGRTKFCIHPAPVVKSITRVGGTKTLDIEEIERIRPDLIIVSKEENVKEQIDRLAQKFTIYVSDINSVETALEAIHQIAGLTDTAERAVRLCGDISNSLSAFRTGLGRIGQIPVAYLIWNEPFMTVGGDTFIHNMLVAAGFENVFGKRFRYPEISLNEIVEAGPKYLFMSSEPYPFSEKHIQQYKATLSDFGIIPIIIDGEMFSWYGSRMIKAAVYFSMLRDFITSNTIPPDSVILYT
;
A
#
# COMPACT_ATOMS: atom_id res chain seq x y z
N MET A 1 16.74 26.40 -6.21
CA MET A 1 17.06 25.36 -5.21
C MET A 1 15.81 25.01 -4.44
N ILE A 2 15.36 23.77 -4.57
CA ILE A 2 14.26 23.14 -3.84
C ILE A 2 14.91 22.21 -2.83
N GLN A 3 14.49 22.30 -1.57
CA GLN A 3 15.09 21.55 -0.49
C GLN A 3 14.00 21.08 0.47
N ILE A 4 13.99 19.78 0.74
CA ILE A 4 13.14 19.18 1.77
C ILE A 4 13.95 18.18 2.59
N ARG A 5 13.30 17.62 3.61
CA ARG A 5 13.75 16.38 4.25
C ARG A 5 12.79 15.26 3.88
N ASP A 6 13.35 14.10 3.52
CA ASP A 6 12.54 12.89 3.32
C ASP A 6 12.17 12.21 4.65
N GLN A 7 11.47 11.08 4.59
CA GLN A 7 10.97 10.39 5.79
C GLN A 7 12.07 9.69 6.60
N LEU A 8 13.29 9.59 6.05
CA LEU A 8 14.48 9.18 6.79
C LEU A 8 15.29 10.37 7.31
N ASN A 9 14.69 11.58 7.29
CA ASN A 9 15.30 12.83 7.70
C ASN A 9 16.56 13.20 6.88
N ARG A 10 16.71 12.63 5.69
CA ARG A 10 17.81 12.93 4.75
C ARG A 10 17.45 14.18 3.98
N GLU A 11 18.45 15.01 3.72
CA GLU A 11 18.27 16.20 2.91
C GLU A 11 18.14 15.81 1.43
N VAL A 12 17.08 16.31 0.78
CA VAL A 12 16.87 16.13 -0.66
C VAL A 12 16.93 17.50 -1.30
N VAL A 13 17.95 17.72 -2.13
CA VAL A 13 18.20 19.00 -2.81
C VAL A 13 18.07 18.80 -4.31
N LEU A 14 17.31 19.69 -4.95
CA LEU A 14 17.20 19.80 -6.40
C LEU A 14 17.45 21.25 -6.82
N GLU A 15 18.22 21.46 -7.88
CA GLU A 15 18.44 22.81 -8.41
C GLU A 15 17.16 23.40 -9.02
N HIS A 16 16.41 22.54 -9.73
CA HIS A 16 15.18 22.84 -10.44
C HIS A 16 14.17 21.72 -10.21
N TYR A 17 12.88 21.99 -10.47
CA TYR A 17 11.88 20.93 -10.41
C TYR A 17 12.21 19.82 -11.41
N PRO A 18 12.02 18.55 -11.04
CA PRO A 18 12.38 17.43 -11.87
C PRO A 18 11.51 17.38 -13.13
N SER A 19 12.11 16.82 -14.17
CA SER A 19 11.64 16.57 -15.52
C SER A 19 11.81 15.10 -15.94
N ARG A 20 12.60 14.32 -15.18
CA ARG A 20 12.95 12.91 -15.46
C ARG A 20 12.88 12.08 -14.17
N ILE A 21 11.65 11.81 -13.73
CA ILE A 21 11.38 11.07 -12.51
C ILE A 21 11.38 9.57 -12.80
N ILE A 22 12.08 8.79 -11.97
CA ILE A 22 11.88 7.35 -11.87
C ILE A 22 11.14 7.04 -10.57
N SER A 23 10.05 6.28 -10.65
CA SER A 23 9.34 5.79 -9.47
C SER A 23 9.51 4.28 -9.33
N LEU A 24 10.08 3.86 -8.20
CA LEU A 24 10.37 2.46 -7.91
C LEU A 24 9.30 1.79 -7.03
N VAL A 25 8.16 2.45 -6.87
CA VAL A 25 7.05 2.06 -5.98
C VAL A 25 5.73 2.14 -6.76
N PRO A 26 4.95 1.04 -6.89
CA PRO A 26 3.72 1.03 -7.68
C PRO A 26 2.72 2.12 -7.29
N SER A 27 2.43 2.21 -6.00
CA SER A 27 1.44 3.13 -5.44
C SER A 27 1.86 4.61 -5.58
N LEU A 28 3.17 4.92 -5.40
CA LEU A 28 3.68 6.27 -5.64
C LEU A 28 3.78 6.61 -7.14
N THR A 29 3.89 5.62 -8.02
CA THR A 29 3.78 5.86 -9.46
C THR A 29 2.39 6.35 -9.83
N GLU A 30 1.34 5.73 -9.27
CA GLU A 30 -0.04 6.19 -9.43
C GLU A 30 -0.21 7.62 -8.88
N LEU A 31 0.32 7.88 -7.67
CA LEU A 31 0.31 9.23 -7.08
C LEU A 31 0.92 10.29 -8.03
N LEU A 32 2.09 10.01 -8.62
CA LEU A 32 2.74 10.97 -9.52
C LEU A 32 1.86 11.28 -10.74
N VAL A 33 1.16 10.27 -11.28
CA VAL A 33 0.22 10.48 -12.39
C VAL A 33 -0.93 11.37 -11.94
N ASP A 34 -1.51 11.12 -10.76
CA ASP A 34 -2.62 11.91 -10.23
C ASP A 34 -2.22 13.34 -9.84
N LEU A 35 -0.94 13.56 -9.51
CA LEU A 35 -0.36 14.90 -9.35
C LEU A 35 -0.09 15.62 -10.68
N GLY A 36 -0.37 14.97 -11.81
CA GLY A 36 -0.22 15.53 -13.15
C GLY A 36 1.20 15.50 -13.68
N LEU A 37 2.01 14.52 -13.27
CA LEU A 37 3.43 14.40 -13.64
C LEU A 37 3.69 13.25 -14.62
N ALA A 38 2.65 12.71 -15.26
CA ALA A 38 2.74 11.56 -16.15
C ALA A 38 3.81 11.68 -17.25
N ASP A 39 3.96 12.88 -17.83
CA ASP A 39 4.94 13.23 -18.85
C ASP A 39 6.38 13.30 -18.32
N LYS A 40 6.55 13.44 -17.01
CA LYS A 40 7.86 13.49 -16.35
C LYS A 40 8.35 12.13 -15.87
N ILE A 41 7.50 11.11 -15.86
CA ILE A 41 7.89 9.77 -15.42
C ILE A 41 8.60 9.04 -16.57
N VAL A 42 9.90 8.83 -16.43
CA VAL A 42 10.76 8.24 -17.47
C VAL A 42 11.14 6.78 -17.17
N GLY A 43 10.82 6.28 -15.98
CA GLY A 43 11.06 4.88 -15.62
C GLY A 43 10.20 4.44 -14.43
N ARG A 44 9.82 3.17 -14.45
CA ARG A 44 8.98 2.54 -13.42
C ARG A 44 9.31 1.06 -13.22
N THR A 45 8.89 0.43 -12.13
CA THR A 45 9.03 -1.03 -11.97
C THR A 45 8.01 -1.79 -12.81
N LYS A 46 8.22 -3.08 -13.05
CA LYS A 46 7.25 -3.95 -13.72
C LYS A 46 5.89 -4.03 -13.00
N PHE A 47 5.84 -3.73 -11.71
CA PHE A 47 4.65 -3.80 -10.86
C PHE A 47 3.81 -2.52 -10.89
N CYS A 48 4.32 -1.40 -11.41
CA CYS A 48 3.50 -0.21 -11.62
C CYS A 48 2.57 -0.45 -12.82
N ILE A 49 1.34 -0.88 -12.53
CA ILE A 49 0.31 -1.25 -13.51
C ILE A 49 -0.83 -0.22 -13.61
N HIS A 50 -0.89 0.74 -12.68
CA HIS A 50 -1.92 1.78 -12.63
C HIS A 50 -1.36 3.19 -12.81
N PRO A 51 -2.12 4.09 -13.47
CA PRO A 51 -3.22 3.78 -14.36
C PRO A 51 -2.69 3.16 -15.68
N ALA A 52 -3.30 2.04 -16.10
CA ALA A 52 -2.78 1.20 -17.18
C ALA A 52 -2.48 1.94 -18.51
N PRO A 53 -3.30 2.90 -19.00
CA PRO A 53 -3.00 3.62 -20.23
C PRO A 53 -1.69 4.43 -20.17
N VAL A 54 -1.35 4.97 -18.99
CA VAL A 54 -0.19 5.85 -18.80
C VAL A 54 1.08 5.02 -18.60
N VAL A 55 1.06 4.05 -17.69
CA VAL A 55 2.28 3.30 -17.32
C VAL A 55 2.75 2.29 -18.37
N LYS A 56 1.92 2.02 -19.39
CA LYS A 56 2.28 1.16 -20.53
C LYS A 56 3.38 1.75 -21.40
N SER A 57 3.43 3.08 -21.57
CA SER A 57 4.45 3.75 -22.38
C SER A 57 5.73 4.07 -21.61
N ILE A 58 5.72 3.94 -20.28
CA ILE A 58 6.87 4.27 -19.42
C ILE A 58 7.82 3.06 -19.36
N THR A 59 9.11 3.33 -19.59
CA THR A 59 10.20 2.36 -19.55
C THR A 59 10.21 1.56 -18.25
N ARG A 60 10.40 0.24 -18.36
CA ARG A 60 10.54 -0.65 -17.20
C ARG A 60 12.00 -0.71 -16.75
N VAL A 61 12.24 -0.51 -15.47
CA VAL A 61 13.57 -0.54 -14.84
C VAL A 61 13.72 -1.69 -13.83
N GLY A 62 13.17 -2.86 -14.18
CA GLY A 62 13.20 -4.06 -13.34
C GLY A 62 12.02 -4.19 -12.37
N GLY A 63 12.22 -4.88 -11.25
CA GLY A 63 11.24 -5.05 -10.16
C GLY A 63 11.65 -4.29 -8.89
N THR A 64 10.78 -4.22 -7.89
CA THR A 64 11.05 -3.49 -6.62
C THR A 64 12.32 -3.95 -5.90
N LYS A 65 12.65 -5.25 -5.97
CA LYS A 65 13.85 -5.87 -5.37
C LYS A 65 14.91 -6.33 -6.37
N THR A 66 14.67 -6.10 -7.66
CA THR A 66 15.52 -6.55 -8.77
C THR A 66 15.61 -5.45 -9.82
N LEU A 67 16.13 -4.29 -9.39
CA LEU A 67 16.25 -3.11 -10.23
C LEU A 67 17.27 -3.32 -11.35
N ASP A 68 16.96 -2.79 -12.53
CA ASP A 68 17.91 -2.68 -13.64
C ASP A 68 18.72 -1.39 -13.50
N ILE A 69 19.86 -1.49 -12.82
CA ILE A 69 20.68 -0.32 -12.49
C ILE A 69 21.31 0.30 -13.75
N GLU A 70 21.69 -0.51 -14.74
CA GLU A 70 22.28 -0.02 -15.98
C GLU A 70 21.28 0.79 -16.80
N GLU A 71 20.04 0.31 -16.88
CA GLU A 71 18.95 1.03 -17.54
C GLU A 71 18.62 2.34 -16.81
N ILE A 72 18.57 2.35 -15.48
CA ILE A 72 18.37 3.57 -14.69
C ILE A 72 19.49 4.58 -14.97
N GLU A 73 20.75 4.14 -14.98
CA GLU A 73 21.89 4.99 -15.28
C GLU A 73 21.82 5.56 -16.71
N ARG A 74 21.38 4.75 -17.69
CA ARG A 74 21.17 5.19 -19.08
C ARG A 74 20.07 6.23 -19.21
N ILE A 75 18.98 6.08 -18.46
CA ILE A 75 17.86 7.03 -18.42
C ILE A 75 18.32 8.38 -17.86
N ARG A 76 19.29 8.43 -16.94
CA ARG A 76 19.76 9.67 -16.28
C ARG A 76 18.59 10.46 -15.67
N PRO A 77 17.93 9.92 -14.63
CA PRO A 77 16.89 10.64 -13.90
C PRO A 77 17.45 11.84 -13.13
N ASP A 78 16.59 12.80 -12.83
CA ASP A 78 16.88 13.89 -11.89
C ASP A 78 16.37 13.60 -10.47
N LEU A 79 15.34 12.76 -10.36
CA LEU A 79 14.80 12.30 -9.09
C LEU A 79 14.41 10.82 -9.19
N ILE A 80 14.80 10.03 -8.19
CA ILE A 80 14.31 8.66 -8.00
C ILE A 80 13.51 8.60 -6.70
N ILE A 81 12.26 8.15 -6.81
CA ILE A 81 11.36 7.93 -5.67
C ILE A 81 11.37 6.44 -5.31
N VAL A 82 11.68 6.15 -4.05
CA VAL A 82 11.86 4.78 -3.54
C VAL A 82 11.18 4.63 -2.19
N SER A 83 10.90 3.39 -1.80
CA SER A 83 10.35 3.04 -0.48
C SER A 83 11.33 2.19 0.30
N LYS A 84 11.57 2.55 1.57
CA LYS A 84 12.36 1.76 2.52
C LYS A 84 11.79 0.35 2.70
N GLU A 85 10.47 0.21 2.56
CA GLU A 85 9.75 -1.05 2.71
C GLU A 85 10.00 -2.00 1.53
N GLU A 86 10.00 -1.47 0.31
CA GLU A 86 9.93 -2.28 -0.91
C GLU A 86 11.26 -2.45 -1.63
N ASN A 87 12.15 -1.47 -1.53
CA ASN A 87 13.39 -1.43 -2.31
C ASN A 87 14.61 -1.92 -1.50
N VAL A 88 15.51 -2.63 -2.18
CA VAL A 88 16.73 -3.19 -1.56
C VAL A 88 17.74 -2.08 -1.31
N LYS A 89 18.14 -1.91 -0.04
CA LYS A 89 18.99 -0.79 0.40
C LYS A 89 20.28 -0.68 -0.41
N GLU A 90 20.95 -1.79 -0.67
CA GLU A 90 22.22 -1.83 -1.40
C GLU A 90 22.09 -1.30 -2.84
N GLN A 91 20.95 -1.57 -3.49
CA GLN A 91 20.65 -1.04 -4.83
C GLN A 91 20.40 0.47 -4.78
N ILE A 92 19.67 0.93 -3.75
CA ILE A 92 19.39 2.36 -3.57
C ILE A 92 20.65 3.14 -3.21
N ASP A 93 21.51 2.61 -2.33
CA ASP A 93 22.78 3.23 -1.97
C ASP A 93 23.69 3.40 -3.21
N ARG A 94 23.71 2.41 -4.12
CA ARG A 94 24.44 2.51 -5.40
C ARG A 94 23.89 3.64 -6.28
N LEU A 95 22.58 3.77 -6.39
CA LEU A 95 21.94 4.84 -7.17
C LEU A 95 22.16 6.22 -6.54
N ALA A 96 22.15 6.30 -5.21
CA ALA A 96 22.35 7.55 -4.45
C ALA A 96 23.74 8.17 -4.65
N GLN A 97 24.72 7.41 -5.13
CA GLN A 97 26.04 7.95 -5.50
C GLN A 97 25.99 8.83 -6.76
N LYS A 98 24.93 8.72 -7.58
CA LYS A 98 24.82 9.34 -8.89
C LYS A 98 23.57 10.21 -9.07
N PHE A 99 22.50 9.92 -8.33
CA PHE A 99 21.20 10.54 -8.52
C PHE A 99 20.60 11.00 -7.19
N THR A 100 19.76 12.03 -7.25
CA THR A 100 18.97 12.47 -6.10
C THR A 100 17.87 11.44 -5.79
N ILE A 101 17.81 11.00 -4.54
CA ILE A 101 16.87 9.98 -4.07
C ILE A 101 15.94 10.56 -3.01
N TYR A 102 14.63 10.42 -3.20
CA TYR A 102 13.64 10.56 -2.14
C TYR A 102 13.27 9.17 -1.60
N VAL A 103 13.40 8.95 -0.29
CA VAL A 103 12.95 7.70 0.36
C VAL A 103 11.69 7.95 1.18
N SER A 104 10.65 7.17 0.91
CA SER A 104 9.47 7.06 1.77
C SER A 104 9.66 5.96 2.84
N ASP A 105 9.07 6.18 4.01
CA ASP A 105 8.98 5.27 5.15
C ASP A 105 7.56 5.40 5.73
N ILE A 106 6.61 4.73 5.09
CA ILE A 106 5.17 4.91 5.34
C ILE A 106 4.64 3.72 6.13
N ASN A 107 4.05 4.00 7.29
CA ASN A 107 3.43 2.99 8.16
C ASN A 107 2.04 3.40 8.68
N SER A 108 1.57 4.60 8.31
CA SER A 108 0.26 5.12 8.72
C SER A 108 -0.32 6.04 7.65
N VAL A 109 -1.62 6.34 7.76
CA VAL A 109 -2.27 7.36 6.92
C VAL A 109 -1.56 8.71 7.07
N GLU A 110 -1.18 9.10 8.29
CA GLU A 110 -0.48 10.37 8.54
C GLU A 110 0.87 10.43 7.82
N THR A 111 1.70 9.39 7.95
CA THR A 111 2.99 9.32 7.26
C THR A 111 2.82 9.21 5.74
N ALA A 112 1.73 8.61 5.25
CA ALA A 112 1.41 8.62 3.82
C ALA A 112 1.05 10.03 3.31
N LEU A 113 0.27 10.81 4.07
CA LEU A 113 -0.07 12.19 3.73
C LEU A 113 1.16 13.10 3.76
N GLU A 114 2.05 12.92 4.73
CA GLU A 114 3.34 13.61 4.78
C GLU A 114 4.19 13.32 3.54
N ALA A 115 4.26 12.05 3.11
CA ALA A 115 4.97 11.68 1.89
C ALA A 115 4.40 12.36 0.64
N ILE A 116 3.07 12.46 0.53
CA ILE A 116 2.41 13.19 -0.56
C ILE A 116 2.85 14.66 -0.56
N HIS A 117 2.86 15.33 0.59
CA HIS A 117 3.30 16.73 0.69
C HIS A 117 4.79 16.90 0.35
N GLN A 118 5.65 16.00 0.81
CA GLN A 118 7.08 16.03 0.49
C GLN A 118 7.34 15.85 -1.01
N ILE A 119 6.73 14.84 -1.63
CA ILE A 119 6.82 14.61 -3.08
C ILE A 119 6.27 15.83 -3.84
N ALA A 120 5.18 16.43 -3.37
CA ALA A 120 4.60 17.60 -4.00
C ALA A 120 5.49 18.85 -3.93
N GLY A 121 6.19 19.03 -2.81
CA GLY A 121 7.21 20.07 -2.64
C GLY A 121 8.41 19.89 -3.57
N LEU A 122 8.77 18.63 -3.88
CA LEU A 122 9.82 18.32 -4.85
C LEU A 122 9.39 18.49 -6.32
N THR A 123 8.10 18.53 -6.62
CA THR A 123 7.58 18.37 -8.00
C THR A 123 6.72 19.53 -8.51
N ASP A 124 6.57 20.59 -7.73
CA ASP A 124 5.71 21.75 -8.01
C ASP A 124 4.22 21.40 -8.11
N THR A 125 3.76 20.52 -7.22
CA THR A 125 2.37 20.01 -7.24
C THR A 125 1.63 20.23 -5.92
N ALA A 126 2.11 21.16 -5.09
CA ALA A 126 1.61 21.43 -3.73
C ALA A 126 0.08 21.67 -3.69
N GLU A 127 -0.47 22.43 -4.64
CA GLU A 127 -1.90 22.72 -4.70
C GLU A 127 -2.76 21.46 -4.92
N ARG A 128 -2.32 20.56 -5.81
CA ARG A 128 -2.99 19.27 -6.06
C ARG A 128 -2.87 18.35 -4.85
N ALA A 129 -1.70 18.31 -4.22
CA ALA A 129 -1.46 17.54 -3.02
C ALA A 129 -2.34 17.99 -1.84
N VAL A 130 -2.47 19.30 -1.61
CA VAL A 130 -3.35 19.83 -0.55
C VAL A 130 -4.80 19.37 -0.74
N ARG A 131 -5.31 19.45 -1.98
CA ARG A 131 -6.65 18.92 -2.29
C ARG A 131 -6.75 17.43 -2.03
N LEU A 132 -5.85 16.64 -2.61
CA LEU A 132 -5.85 15.18 -2.49
C LEU A 132 -5.77 14.73 -1.02
N CYS A 133 -4.86 15.30 -0.23
CA CYS A 133 -4.72 15.00 1.19
C CYS A 133 -5.98 15.38 1.98
N GLY A 134 -6.60 16.52 1.66
CA GLY A 134 -7.87 16.95 2.25
C GLY A 134 -8.98 15.96 1.95
N ASP A 135 -9.13 15.54 0.70
CA ASP A 135 -10.16 14.60 0.28
C ASP A 135 -9.98 13.22 0.94
N ILE A 136 -8.75 12.70 0.99
CA ILE A 136 -8.42 11.44 1.68
C ILE A 136 -8.79 11.53 3.17
N SER A 137 -8.32 12.59 3.85
CA SER A 137 -8.55 12.77 5.29
C SER A 137 -10.04 12.89 5.60
N ASN A 138 -10.77 13.68 4.81
CA ASN A 138 -12.20 13.88 4.98
C ASN A 138 -12.97 12.58 4.74
N SER A 139 -12.63 11.84 3.68
CA SER A 139 -13.27 10.58 3.31
C SER A 139 -13.12 9.51 4.40
N LEU A 140 -11.89 9.30 4.88
CA LEU A 140 -11.61 8.35 5.97
C LEU A 140 -12.23 8.79 7.31
N SER A 141 -12.20 10.09 7.62
CA SER A 141 -12.79 10.64 8.85
C SER A 141 -14.33 10.52 8.86
N ALA A 142 -14.97 10.82 7.72
CA ALA A 142 -16.42 10.67 7.55
C ALA A 142 -16.84 9.22 7.70
N PHE A 143 -16.10 8.29 7.06
CA PHE A 143 -16.31 6.86 7.22
C PHE A 143 -16.20 6.43 8.69
N ARG A 144 -15.11 6.80 9.37
CA ARG A 144 -14.88 6.44 10.78
C ARG A 144 -15.96 6.99 11.70
N THR A 145 -16.40 8.23 11.45
CA THR A 145 -17.51 8.85 12.19
C THR A 145 -18.82 8.09 11.97
N GLY A 146 -19.08 7.65 10.74
CA GLY A 146 -20.25 6.86 10.37
C GLY A 146 -20.33 5.50 11.07
N LEU A 147 -19.19 4.89 11.43
CA LEU A 147 -19.16 3.63 12.19
C LEU A 147 -19.70 3.80 13.63
N GLY A 148 -19.74 5.01 14.18
CA GLY A 148 -20.22 5.27 15.53
C GLY A 148 -19.48 4.44 16.59
N ARG A 149 -20.25 3.77 17.48
CA ARG A 149 -19.72 2.89 18.54
C ARG A 149 -19.78 1.40 18.19
N ILE A 150 -19.91 1.05 16.90
CA ILE A 150 -19.90 -0.35 16.51
C ILE A 150 -18.55 -0.94 16.93
N GLY A 151 -18.59 -2.05 17.68
CA GLY A 151 -17.38 -2.74 18.13
C GLY A 151 -16.49 -3.10 16.94
N GLN A 152 -15.17 -3.11 17.17
CA GLN A 152 -14.24 -3.57 16.15
C GLN A 152 -14.49 -5.06 15.85
N ILE A 153 -14.35 -5.42 14.58
CA ILE A 153 -14.49 -6.80 14.13
C ILE A 153 -13.09 -7.43 14.15
N PRO A 154 -12.84 -8.50 14.91
CA PRO A 154 -11.52 -9.13 14.98
C PRO A 154 -11.22 -9.85 13.66
N VAL A 155 -10.05 -9.57 13.09
CA VAL A 155 -9.59 -10.14 11.83
C VAL A 155 -8.12 -10.53 11.90
N ALA A 156 -7.76 -11.55 11.12
CA ALA A 156 -6.38 -11.82 10.73
C ALA A 156 -6.23 -11.48 9.25
N TYR A 157 -5.07 -10.96 8.84
CA TYR A 157 -4.79 -10.55 7.46
C TYR A 157 -3.58 -11.30 6.94
N LEU A 158 -3.72 -12.03 5.82
CA LEU A 158 -2.64 -12.79 5.21
C LEU A 158 -2.10 -12.08 3.96
N ILE A 159 -0.78 -11.95 3.91
CA ILE A 159 -0.03 -11.46 2.74
C ILE A 159 0.71 -12.57 1.98
N TRP A 160 0.83 -13.77 2.57
CA TRP A 160 1.51 -14.92 2.00
C TRP A 160 0.91 -16.24 2.53
N ASN A 161 0.96 -17.31 1.73
CA ASN A 161 0.32 -18.59 2.07
C ASN A 161 1.26 -19.65 2.65
N GLU A 162 2.48 -19.80 2.11
CA GLU A 162 3.41 -20.87 2.51
C GLU A 162 4.84 -20.34 2.73
N PRO A 163 5.29 -20.22 4.00
CA PRO A 163 4.47 -20.29 5.22
C PRO A 163 3.45 -19.13 5.28
N PHE A 164 2.42 -19.23 6.13
CA PHE A 164 1.52 -18.10 6.31
C PHE A 164 2.28 -16.90 6.86
N MET A 165 2.07 -15.74 6.27
CA MET A 165 2.58 -14.47 6.80
C MET A 165 1.43 -13.51 7.05
N THR A 166 1.39 -12.94 8.24
CA THR A 166 0.38 -11.96 8.67
C THR A 166 0.96 -10.55 8.79
N VAL A 167 0.18 -9.59 9.29
CA VAL A 167 0.60 -8.20 9.51
C VAL A 167 0.63 -7.85 11.00
N GLY A 168 1.71 -7.19 11.42
CA GLY A 168 1.92 -6.64 12.75
C GLY A 168 1.41 -5.21 12.90
N GLY A 169 1.43 -4.69 14.13
CA GLY A 169 0.84 -3.40 14.51
C GLY A 169 1.57 -2.16 13.99
N ASP A 170 2.79 -2.31 13.53
CA ASP A 170 3.68 -1.24 13.02
C ASP A 170 3.62 -1.09 11.50
N THR A 171 2.63 -1.71 10.84
CA THR A 171 2.51 -1.73 9.38
C THR A 171 1.41 -0.78 8.89
N PHE A 172 1.57 -0.28 7.65
CA PHE A 172 0.53 0.51 6.98
C PHE A 172 -0.79 -0.28 6.83
N ILE A 173 -0.70 -1.58 6.53
CA ILE A 173 -1.87 -2.47 6.44
C ILE A 173 -2.63 -2.50 7.77
N HIS A 174 -1.93 -2.60 8.91
CA HIS A 174 -2.58 -2.51 10.21
C HIS A 174 -3.27 -1.17 10.44
N ASN A 175 -2.61 -0.06 10.10
CA ASN A 175 -3.21 1.27 10.23
C ASN A 175 -4.50 1.40 9.40
N MET A 176 -4.50 0.86 8.18
CA MET A 176 -5.69 0.80 7.31
C MET A 176 -6.79 -0.13 7.85
N LEU A 177 -6.44 -1.28 8.45
CA LEU A 177 -7.40 -2.15 9.12
C LEU A 177 -8.11 -1.44 10.28
N VAL A 178 -7.35 -0.72 11.11
CA VAL A 178 -7.91 0.07 12.22
C VAL A 178 -8.78 1.21 11.68
N ALA A 179 -8.35 1.90 10.62
CA ALA A 179 -9.14 2.94 9.96
C ALA A 179 -10.46 2.38 9.39
N ALA A 180 -10.45 1.14 8.91
CA ALA A 180 -11.63 0.40 8.43
C ALA A 180 -12.51 -0.16 9.56
N GLY A 181 -12.15 0.04 10.84
CA GLY A 181 -12.90 -0.42 12.01
C GLY A 181 -12.74 -1.92 12.31
N PHE A 182 -11.64 -2.52 11.86
CA PHE A 182 -11.26 -3.89 12.21
C PHE A 182 -10.24 -3.89 13.36
N GLU A 183 -10.26 -4.96 14.15
CA GLU A 183 -9.23 -5.27 15.14
C GLU A 183 -8.28 -6.30 14.55
N ASN A 184 -7.00 -5.96 14.39
CA ASN A 184 -5.99 -6.93 13.99
C ASN A 184 -5.62 -7.82 15.19
N VAL A 185 -6.00 -9.11 15.15
CA VAL A 185 -5.70 -10.05 16.24
C VAL A 185 -4.19 -10.28 16.43
N PHE A 186 -3.38 -9.99 15.42
CA PHE A 186 -1.92 -10.02 15.47
C PHE A 186 -1.28 -8.64 15.66
N GLY A 187 -2.07 -7.61 16.03
CA GLY A 187 -1.60 -6.22 16.15
C GLY A 187 -0.52 -5.99 17.21
N LYS A 188 -0.28 -6.95 18.12
CA LYS A 188 0.85 -6.89 19.08
C LYS A 188 2.16 -7.44 18.51
N ARG A 189 2.14 -8.07 17.33
CA ARG A 189 3.34 -8.52 16.64
C ARG A 189 3.94 -7.40 15.80
N PHE A 190 5.17 -7.61 15.34
CA PHE A 190 5.95 -6.63 14.58
C PHE A 190 6.12 -7.11 13.14
N ARG A 191 6.08 -6.17 12.18
CA ARG A 191 6.31 -6.36 10.74
C ARG A 191 5.38 -7.42 10.14
N TYR A 192 5.94 -8.42 9.46
CA TYR A 192 5.20 -9.46 8.76
C TYR A 192 5.62 -10.83 9.28
N PRO A 193 5.17 -11.24 10.48
CA PRO A 193 5.62 -12.48 11.08
C PRO A 193 5.02 -13.69 10.35
N GLU A 194 5.82 -14.75 10.27
CA GLU A 194 5.30 -16.07 9.93
C GLU A 194 4.42 -16.58 11.07
N ILE A 195 3.31 -17.23 10.73
CA ILE A 195 2.37 -17.83 11.66
C ILE A 195 1.94 -19.21 11.18
N SER A 196 1.44 -20.03 12.09
CA SER A 196 0.81 -21.31 11.79
C SER A 196 -0.71 -21.19 11.75
N LEU A 197 -1.38 -22.20 11.16
CA LEU A 197 -2.83 -22.30 11.18
C LEU A 197 -3.38 -22.39 12.61
N ASN A 198 -2.66 -23.06 13.52
CA ASN A 198 -3.03 -23.13 14.94
C ASN A 198 -2.99 -21.76 15.60
N GLU A 199 -1.98 -20.94 15.32
CA GLU A 199 -1.92 -19.56 15.83
C GLU A 199 -3.08 -18.70 15.31
N ILE A 200 -3.54 -18.91 14.07
CA ILE A 200 -4.73 -18.22 13.54
C ILE A 200 -5.96 -18.64 14.35
N VAL A 201 -6.13 -19.94 14.61
CA VAL A 201 -7.25 -20.47 15.38
C VAL A 201 -7.24 -19.97 16.83
N GLU A 202 -6.09 -20.03 17.49
CA GLU A 202 -5.91 -19.56 18.87
C GLU A 202 -6.16 -18.05 19.02
N ALA A 203 -5.81 -17.26 18.01
CA ALA A 203 -6.08 -15.83 17.99
C ALA A 203 -7.56 -15.48 17.80
N GLY A 204 -8.40 -16.45 17.38
CA GLY A 204 -9.86 -16.32 17.30
C GLY A 204 -10.40 -15.16 16.45
N PRO A 205 -9.87 -14.89 15.23
CA PRO A 205 -10.44 -13.87 14.37
C PRO A 205 -11.84 -14.29 13.89
N LYS A 206 -12.74 -13.32 13.71
CA LYS A 206 -14.03 -13.60 13.05
C LYS A 206 -13.85 -13.82 11.55
N TYR A 207 -12.95 -13.05 10.94
CA TYR A 207 -12.62 -13.16 9.51
C TYR A 207 -11.13 -13.35 9.27
N LEU A 208 -10.80 -14.22 8.33
CA LEU A 208 -9.45 -14.35 7.77
C LEU A 208 -9.42 -13.65 6.42
N PHE A 209 -8.82 -12.46 6.39
CA PHE A 209 -8.65 -11.67 5.18
C PHE A 209 -7.47 -12.22 4.38
N MET A 210 -7.78 -12.79 3.22
CA MET A 210 -6.82 -13.28 2.24
C MET A 210 -6.62 -12.21 1.16
N SER A 211 -5.49 -11.50 1.22
CA SER A 211 -5.23 -10.35 0.34
C SER A 211 -5.10 -10.74 -1.14
N SER A 212 -5.58 -9.94 -2.08
CA SER A 212 -5.33 -10.18 -3.51
C SER A 212 -3.87 -9.99 -3.93
N GLU A 213 -3.06 -9.32 -3.09
CA GLU A 213 -1.63 -9.10 -3.27
C GLU A 213 -0.89 -8.92 -1.92
N PRO A 214 0.44 -9.09 -1.83
CA PRO A 214 1.37 -9.47 -2.89
C PRO A 214 1.21 -10.94 -3.33
N TYR A 215 0.63 -11.79 -2.48
CA TYR A 215 0.26 -13.15 -2.84
C TYR A 215 -1.15 -13.17 -3.43
N PRO A 216 -1.37 -13.74 -4.62
CA PRO A 216 -2.68 -13.78 -5.27
C PRO A 216 -3.57 -14.88 -4.67
N PHE A 217 -4.09 -14.63 -3.46
CA PHE A 217 -5.09 -15.50 -2.88
C PHE A 217 -6.31 -15.61 -3.82
N SER A 218 -6.94 -16.78 -3.80
CA SER A 218 -7.98 -17.19 -4.75
C SER A 218 -8.82 -18.27 -4.11
N GLU A 219 -9.98 -18.56 -4.68
CA GLU A 219 -10.97 -19.49 -4.12
C GLU A 219 -10.35 -20.85 -3.74
N LYS A 220 -9.34 -21.33 -4.48
CA LYS A 220 -8.63 -22.58 -4.16
C LYS A 220 -8.01 -22.56 -2.75
N HIS A 221 -7.47 -21.43 -2.31
CA HIS A 221 -6.86 -21.28 -0.99
C HIS A 221 -7.93 -21.22 0.10
N ILE A 222 -9.08 -20.62 -0.21
CA ILE A 222 -10.22 -20.69 0.70
C ILE A 222 -10.63 -22.15 0.90
N GLN A 223 -10.86 -22.90 -0.19
CA GLN A 223 -11.24 -24.31 -0.10
C GLN A 223 -10.22 -25.16 0.66
N GLN A 224 -8.93 -24.86 0.50
CA GLN A 224 -7.83 -25.56 1.17
C GLN A 224 -7.95 -25.55 2.69
N TYR A 225 -8.39 -24.43 3.28
CA TYR A 225 -8.46 -24.26 4.74
C TYR A 225 -9.88 -24.19 5.30
N LYS A 226 -10.90 -24.19 4.42
CA LYS A 226 -12.30 -23.98 4.77
C LYS A 226 -12.79 -24.90 5.88
N ALA A 227 -12.56 -26.21 5.76
CA ALA A 227 -13.03 -27.19 6.74
C ALA A 227 -12.41 -26.92 8.12
N THR A 228 -11.09 -26.73 8.18
CA THR A 228 -10.39 -26.46 9.44
C THR A 228 -10.83 -25.15 10.06
N LEU A 229 -10.99 -24.08 9.27
CA LEU A 229 -11.41 -22.77 9.78
C LEU A 229 -12.88 -22.76 10.23
N SER A 230 -13.75 -23.48 9.53
CA SER A 230 -15.19 -23.53 9.86
C SER A 230 -15.48 -24.17 11.20
N ASP A 231 -14.66 -25.14 11.63
CA ASP A 231 -14.79 -25.78 12.94
C ASP A 231 -14.59 -24.79 14.11
N PHE A 232 -13.89 -23.67 13.85
CA PHE A 232 -13.65 -22.60 14.81
C PHE A 232 -14.46 -21.32 14.53
N GLY A 233 -15.40 -21.36 13.58
CA GLY A 233 -16.23 -20.22 13.22
C GLY A 233 -15.47 -19.08 12.51
N ILE A 234 -14.30 -19.37 11.94
CA ILE A 234 -13.48 -18.40 11.21
C ILE A 234 -13.91 -18.37 9.75
N ILE A 235 -14.24 -17.18 9.23
CA ILE A 235 -14.72 -17.01 7.86
C ILE A 235 -13.59 -16.47 6.97
N PRO A 236 -12.98 -17.28 6.09
CA PRO A 236 -12.03 -16.79 5.10
C PRO A 236 -12.73 -16.01 3.98
N ILE A 237 -12.20 -14.85 3.64
CA ILE A 237 -12.65 -14.02 2.51
C ILE A 237 -11.47 -13.46 1.74
N ILE A 238 -11.62 -13.31 0.42
CA ILE A 238 -10.64 -12.59 -0.39
C ILE A 238 -11.01 -11.12 -0.45
N ILE A 239 -10.04 -10.27 -0.18
CA ILE A 239 -10.19 -8.82 -0.17
C ILE A 239 -9.23 -8.15 -1.15
N ASP A 240 -9.56 -6.95 -1.57
CA ASP A 240 -8.67 -6.10 -2.36
C ASP A 240 -7.47 -5.62 -1.52
N GLY A 241 -6.30 -6.18 -1.79
CA GLY A 241 -5.05 -5.81 -1.15
C GLY A 241 -4.61 -4.38 -1.46
N GLU A 242 -4.98 -3.84 -2.63
CA GLU A 242 -4.59 -2.48 -3.03
C GLU A 242 -5.23 -1.46 -2.06
N MET A 243 -6.43 -1.74 -1.54
CA MET A 243 -7.16 -0.85 -0.63
C MET A 243 -6.57 -0.80 0.79
N PHE A 244 -5.75 -1.78 1.18
CA PHE A 244 -5.09 -1.82 2.49
C PHE A 244 -3.60 -1.55 2.42
N SER A 245 -2.95 -1.80 1.29
CA SER A 245 -1.49 -1.75 1.17
C SER A 245 -0.97 -0.60 0.29
N TRP A 246 -1.79 0.00 -0.58
CA TRP A 246 -1.33 1.11 -1.43
C TRP A 246 -1.62 2.46 -0.80
N TYR A 247 -0.57 3.08 -0.29
CA TYR A 247 -0.55 4.50 0.09
C TYR A 247 -0.49 5.43 -1.14
N GLY A 248 -0.63 6.73 -0.93
CA GLY A 248 -0.72 7.72 -2.01
C GLY A 248 -2.16 8.01 -2.43
N SER A 249 -2.39 8.35 -3.70
CA SER A 249 -3.69 8.81 -4.18
C SER A 249 -4.79 7.75 -4.09
N ARG A 250 -4.43 6.46 -4.18
CA ARG A 250 -5.36 5.34 -4.09
C ARG A 250 -6.18 5.32 -2.80
N MET A 251 -5.66 5.87 -1.71
CA MET A 251 -6.39 6.00 -0.44
C MET A 251 -7.73 6.73 -0.58
N ILE A 252 -7.93 7.55 -1.62
CA ILE A 252 -9.21 8.22 -1.88
C ILE A 252 -10.37 7.22 -2.06
N LYS A 253 -10.07 6.01 -2.56
CA LYS A 253 -11.04 4.94 -2.80
C LYS A 253 -11.31 4.09 -1.55
N ALA A 254 -10.42 4.14 -0.56
CA ALA A 254 -10.42 3.21 0.56
C ALA A 254 -11.71 3.28 1.40
N ALA A 255 -12.22 4.48 1.71
CA ALA A 255 -13.44 4.63 2.51
C ALA A 255 -14.69 4.01 1.85
N VAL A 256 -14.81 4.14 0.52
CA VAL A 256 -15.90 3.53 -0.25
C VAL A 256 -15.79 2.01 -0.17
N TYR A 257 -14.60 1.48 -0.42
CA TYR A 257 -14.34 0.05 -0.31
C TYR A 257 -14.58 -0.48 1.11
N PHE A 258 -14.15 0.24 2.15
CA PHE A 258 -14.37 -0.14 3.54
C PHE A 258 -15.85 -0.19 3.89
N SER A 259 -16.65 0.75 3.38
CA SER A 259 -18.11 0.74 3.54
C SER A 259 -18.71 -0.53 2.92
N MET A 260 -18.36 -0.81 1.65
CA MET A 260 -18.81 -2.01 0.94
C MET A 260 -18.41 -3.30 1.68
N LEU A 261 -17.15 -3.41 2.09
CA LEU A 261 -16.62 -4.57 2.81
C LEU A 261 -17.36 -4.78 4.14
N ARG A 262 -17.63 -3.70 4.88
CA ARG A 262 -18.35 -3.78 6.16
C ARG A 262 -19.82 -4.09 6.00
N ASP A 263 -20.50 -3.49 5.05
CA ASP A 263 -21.91 -3.78 4.75
C ASP A 263 -22.06 -5.25 4.35
N PHE A 264 -21.14 -5.74 3.52
CA PHE A 264 -21.06 -7.14 3.15
C PHE A 264 -20.87 -8.03 4.38
N ILE A 265 -19.91 -7.70 5.25
CA ILE A 265 -19.60 -8.47 6.45
C ILE A 265 -20.73 -8.46 7.50
N THR A 266 -21.44 -7.33 7.65
CA THR A 266 -22.42 -7.13 8.72
C THR A 266 -23.84 -7.49 8.33
N SER A 267 -24.16 -7.54 7.04
CA SER A 267 -25.47 -7.97 6.54
C SER A 267 -25.77 -9.46 6.77
N ASN A 268 -24.80 -10.25 7.30
CA ASN A 268 -24.88 -11.70 7.48
C ASN A 268 -25.24 -12.47 6.20
N THR A 269 -25.03 -11.87 5.02
CA THR A 269 -25.30 -12.48 3.71
C THR A 269 -24.00 -12.89 3.01
N ILE A 270 -23.02 -13.39 3.77
CA ILE A 270 -21.72 -13.79 3.24
C ILE A 270 -21.75 -15.28 2.86
N PRO A 271 -21.66 -15.64 1.58
CA PRO A 271 -21.30 -16.99 1.20
C PRO A 271 -19.93 -17.36 1.78
N PRO A 272 -19.74 -18.61 2.23
CA PRO A 272 -18.39 -19.14 2.32
C PRO A 272 -17.71 -18.92 0.97
N ASP A 273 -16.46 -18.46 0.96
CA ASP A 273 -15.64 -18.29 -0.26
C ASP A 273 -15.86 -17.00 -1.05
N SER A 274 -16.32 -15.95 -0.37
CA SER A 274 -16.57 -14.64 -0.98
C SER A 274 -15.29 -13.90 -1.42
N VAL A 275 -15.40 -13.21 -2.55
CA VAL A 275 -14.37 -12.34 -3.14
C VAL A 275 -14.92 -10.91 -3.20
N ILE A 276 -14.19 -9.96 -2.62
CA ILE A 276 -14.59 -8.55 -2.55
C ILE A 276 -13.44 -7.73 -3.09
N LEU A 277 -13.50 -7.40 -4.38
CA LEU A 277 -12.51 -6.57 -5.05
C LEU A 277 -13.12 -5.21 -5.38
N TYR A 278 -12.30 -4.17 -5.38
CA TYR A 278 -12.71 -2.86 -5.87
C TYR A 278 -12.65 -2.88 -7.41
N THR A 279 -13.81 -2.89 -8.08
CA THR A 279 -13.92 -2.85 -9.55
C THR A 279 -13.88 -1.43 -10.09
#